data_AF-A0A0F8ZG70-F1
#
_entry.id   AF-A0A0F8ZG70-F1
#
_cell.length_a   1.000
_cell.length_b   1.000
_cell.length_c   1.000
_cell.angle_alpha   90.00
_cell.angle_beta   90.00
_cell.angle_gamma   90.00
#
_symmetry.space_group_name_H-M   'P 1'
#
loop_
_entity.id
_entity.type
_entity.pdbx_description
1 polymer ?
#
loop_
_entity_poly.entity_id
_entity_poly.type
_entity_poly.pdbx_seq_one_letter_code
_entity_poly.pdbx_strand_id
1 'polypeptide(L)' 'MGKRDRERVARVTAGTEPMHTDGGHTRYNPPMMQCSKCKHWVPAHYLEVHVKECKGRR' A
#
# COMPACT_ATOMS: atom_id res chain seq x y z
N MET A 1 13.40 -0.81 31.78
CA MET A 1 12.23 0.00 31.37
C MET A 1 11.90 0.99 32.47
N GLY A 2 11.86 2.28 32.17
CA GLY A 2 11.54 3.33 33.16
C GLY A 2 10.04 3.41 33.46
N LYS A 3 9.66 3.93 34.63
CA LYS A 3 8.26 4.03 35.09
C LYS A 3 7.29 4.64 34.06
N ARG A 4 7.75 5.65 33.32
CA ARG A 4 6.99 6.35 32.26
C ARG A 4 6.56 5.45 31.10
N ASP A 5 7.34 4.42 30.79
CA ASP A 5 7.06 3.50 29.69
C ASP A 5 5.89 2.56 30.04
N ARG A 6 5.83 2.14 31.32
CA ARG A 6 4.77 1.26 31.83
C ARG A 6 3.41 1.96 31.93
N GLU A 7 3.39 3.24 32.30
CA GLU A 7 2.15 4.04 32.32
C GLU A 7 1.58 4.25 30.92
N ARG A 8 2.46 4.47 29.93
CA ARG A 8 2.04 4.58 28.52
C ARG A 8 1.49 3.26 28.00
N VAL A 9 2.17 2.14 28.26
CA VAL A 9 1.67 0.81 27.88
C VAL A 9 0.29 0.54 28.49
N ALA A 10 0.08 0.88 29.78
CA ALA A 10 -1.21 0.72 30.42
C ALA A 10 -2.33 1.54 29.75
N ARG A 11 -2.05 2.79 29.34
CA ARG A 11 -3.03 3.65 28.65
C ARG A 11 -3.33 3.18 27.22
N VAL A 12 -2.35 2.62 26.53
CA VAL A 12 -2.54 1.98 25.21
C VAL A 12 -3.34 0.68 25.34
N THR A 13 -3.04 -0.18 26.33
CA THR A 13 -3.81 -1.41 26.59
C THR A 13 -5.24 -1.11 27.03
N ALA A 14 -5.46 -0.04 27.79
CA ALA A 14 -6.78 0.42 28.19
C ALA A 14 -7.57 1.10 27.05
N GLY A 15 -6.97 1.27 25.86
CA GLY A 15 -7.62 1.89 24.69
C GLY A 15 -7.84 3.40 24.80
N THR A 16 -7.25 4.05 25.82
CA THR A 16 -7.35 5.50 26.06
C THR A 16 -6.35 6.31 25.24
N GLU A 17 -5.29 5.67 24.73
CA GLU A 17 -4.36 6.26 23.77
C GLU A 17 -4.32 5.37 22.51
N PRO A 18 -4.46 5.94 21.30
CA PRO A 18 -4.30 5.16 20.08
C PRO A 18 -2.87 4.62 20.02
N MET A 19 -2.72 3.34 19.63
CA MET A 19 -1.42 2.85 19.17
C MET A 19 -0.95 3.79 18.07
N HIS A 20 0.22 4.41 18.25
CA HIS A 20 0.89 5.12 17.16
C HIS A 20 1.24 4.07 16.11
N THR A 21 0.36 3.85 15.13
CA THR A 21 0.71 3.21 13.88
C THR A 21 1.46 4.24 13.06
N ASP A 22 2.78 4.19 13.14
CA ASP A 22 3.66 4.86 12.19
C ASP A 22 3.18 4.54 10.77
N GLY A 23 2.87 5.58 9.99
CA GLY A 23 2.60 5.44 8.56
C GLY A 23 1.14 5.19 8.17
N GLY A 24 0.25 6.15 8.48
CA GLY A 24 -1.04 6.32 7.82
C GLY A 24 -0.93 6.74 6.34
N HIS A 25 -0.08 6.08 5.56
CA HIS A 25 -0.18 6.04 4.11
C HIS A 25 -0.67 4.64 3.76
N THR A 26 -1.99 4.44 3.77
CA THR A 26 -2.62 3.43 2.91
C THR A 26 -2.34 3.88 1.47
N ARG A 27 -1.12 3.62 0.99
CA ARG A 27 -0.79 3.73 -0.42
C ARG A 27 -1.73 2.77 -1.10
N TYR A 28 -2.80 3.30 -1.68
CA TYR A 28 -3.65 2.56 -2.58
C TYR A 28 -2.74 2.02 -3.67
N ASN A 29 -2.40 0.73 -3.55
CA ASN A 29 -1.60 0.03 -4.54
C ASN A 29 -2.61 -0.61 -5.49
N PRO A 30 -2.90 0.01 -6.64
CA PRO A 30 -3.87 -0.57 -7.56
C PRO A 30 -3.40 -1.96 -7.99
N PRO A 31 -4.32 -2.91 -8.23
CA PRO A 31 -3.95 -4.22 -8.76
C PRO A 31 -3.18 -4.03 -10.07
N MET A 32 -2.02 -4.68 -10.18
CA MET A 32 -1.15 -4.62 -11.37
C MET A 32 -1.41 -5.86 -12.24
N MET A 33 -1.47 -5.67 -13.56
CA MET A 33 -1.61 -6.75 -14.54
C MET A 33 -0.50 -6.69 -15.59
N GLN A 34 -0.08 -7.86 -16.09
CA GLN A 34 0.92 -7.93 -17.14
C GLN A 34 0.28 -7.77 -18.52
N CYS A 35 0.74 -6.80 -19.30
CA CYS A 35 0.34 -6.65 -20.69
C CYS A 35 0.87 -7.82 -21.54
N SER A 36 -0.02 -8.53 -22.24
CA SER A 36 0.33 -9.69 -23.06
C SER A 36 1.28 -9.36 -24.22
N LYS A 37 1.21 -8.14 -24.76
CA LYS A 37 1.98 -7.70 -25.94
C LYS A 37 3.43 -7.30 -25.61
N CYS A 38 3.65 -6.57 -24.53
CA CYS A 38 4.98 -6.06 -24.15
C CYS A 38 5.52 -6.66 -22.85
N LYS A 39 4.78 -7.55 -22.19
CA LYS A 39 5.13 -8.17 -20.89
C LYS A 39 5.45 -7.14 -19.79
N HIS A 40 4.94 -5.91 -19.91
CA HIS A 40 5.10 -4.86 -18.91
C HIS A 40 3.95 -4.92 -17.90
N TRP A 41 4.25 -4.67 -16.62
CA TRP A 41 3.25 -4.61 -15.56
C TRP A 41 2.65 -3.22 -15.49
N VAL A 42 1.34 -3.11 -15.65
CA VAL A 42 0.59 -1.85 -15.63
C VAL A 42 -0.59 -1.94 -14.67
N PRO A 43 -1.09 -0.81 -14.13
CA PRO A 43 -2.29 -0.82 -13.31
C PRO A 43 -3.49 -1.40 -14.08
N ALA A 44 -4.31 -2.22 -13.44
CA ALA A 44 -5.43 -2.91 -14.07
C ALA A 44 -6.40 -1.94 -14.76
N HIS A 45 -6.69 -0.80 -14.14
CA HIS A 45 -7.54 0.26 -14.71
C HIS A 45 -6.95 0.90 -15.97
N TYR A 46 -5.63 0.84 -16.15
CA TYR A 46 -4.93 1.40 -17.32
C TYR A 46 -4.64 0.33 -18.38
N LEU A 47 -4.86 -0.96 -18.10
CA LEU A 47 -4.52 -2.05 -19.00
C LEU A 47 -5.22 -1.94 -20.36
N GLU A 48 -6.50 -1.60 -20.39
CA GLU A 48 -7.27 -1.49 -21.64
C GLU A 48 -6.74 -0.39 -22.56
N VAL A 49 -6.42 0.78 -22.00
CA VAL A 49 -5.83 1.91 -22.72
C VAL A 49 -4.43 1.52 -23.20
N HIS A 50 -3.63 0.96 -22.30
CA HIS A 50 -2.30 0.47 -22.63
C HIS A 50 -2.32 -0.53 -23.77
N VAL A 51 -3.22 -1.53 -23.79
CA VAL A 51 -3.27 -2.55 -24.86
C VAL A 51 -3.60 -1.95 -26.23
N LYS A 52 -4.42 -0.87 -26.28
CA LYS A 52 -4.73 -0.15 -27.52
C LYS A 52 -3.52 0.60 -28.07
N GLU A 53 -2.75 1.25 -27.20
CA GLU A 53 -1.58 2.05 -27.59
C GLU A 53 -0.29 1.21 -27.69
N CYS A 54 -0.26 0.04 -27.07
CA CYS A 54 0.91 -0.82 -27.00
C CYS A 54 1.25 -1.40 -28.37
N LYS A 55 2.40 -0.97 -28.90
CA LYS A 55 3.02 -1.49 -30.14
C LYS A 55 3.73 -2.85 -29.95
N GLY A 56 3.63 -3.46 -28.76
CA GLY A 56 4.30 -4.71 -28.40
C GLY A 56 5.77 -4.55 -28.05
N ARG A 57 6.41 -5.65 -27.62
CA ARG A 57 7.86 -5.78 -27.69
C ARG A 57 8.16 -6.11 -29.16
N ARG A 58 8.78 -5.17 -29.88
CA ARG A 58 9.27 -5.27 -31.27
C ARG A 58 9.03 -6.61 -31.96
#